data_AF-A0A1N7JBJ4-F1
#
_entry.id   AF-A0A1N7JBJ4-F1
#
_cell.length_a   1.000
_cell.length_b   1.000
_cell.length_c   1.000
_cell.angle_alpha   90.00
_cell.angle_beta   90.00
_cell.angle_gamma   90.00
#
_symmetry.space_group_name_H-M   'P 1'
#
loop_
_entity.id
_entity.type
_entity.pdbx_description
1 polymer ?
#
loop_
_entity_poly.entity_id
_entity_poly.type
_entity_poly.pdbx_seq_one_letter_code
_entity_poly.pdbx_strand_id
1 'polypeptide(L)'
;MKKSFFFLALASIALSSCRTDQPVVEPEVSIETQNSYDDQAALDFLQTHYLDAKGNIKNYVATDTINKKLADLIPAPVTLPSGVIYIVRQGAQPDPGKTIGATDIIKLMSITNSYVATNTDGKSTFVAGYPFRNTVNGSGVPEVDPAYFHVKDEVLANATTQEAKQRSYYEIEGFVEALQLFKSFDLTDESNYNLQGVIIVPSRAAFGRDPYFNYSNISYRNRSFVFNFQVYKTTAR
;
A
#
# COMPACT_ATOMS: atom_id res chain seq x y z
N MET A 1 23.70 60.72 -25.80
CA MET A 1 23.71 60.06 -27.12
C MET A 1 24.36 58.69 -26.98
N LYS A 2 23.69 57.66 -27.52
CA LYS A 2 24.12 56.26 -27.77
C LYS A 2 24.66 55.45 -26.58
N LYS A 3 23.78 54.66 -25.96
CA LYS A 3 24.13 53.43 -25.22
C LYS A 3 23.48 52.25 -25.93
N SER A 4 24.31 51.26 -26.26
CA SER A 4 24.02 50.14 -27.14
C SER A 4 23.02 49.15 -26.53
N PHE A 5 21.95 48.83 -27.27
CA PHE A 5 21.10 47.69 -26.97
C PHE A 5 21.68 46.44 -27.62
N PHE A 6 21.99 45.44 -26.79
CA PHE A 6 22.36 44.09 -27.19
C PHE A 6 21.06 43.27 -27.15
N PHE A 7 20.51 42.93 -28.31
CA PHE A 7 19.44 41.93 -28.40
C PHE A 7 20.02 40.68 -29.03
N LEU A 8 20.23 39.67 -28.18
CA LEU A 8 20.58 38.31 -28.56
C LEU A 8 19.41 37.72 -29.35
N ALA A 9 19.63 37.43 -30.63
CA ALA A 9 18.75 36.55 -31.39
C ALA A 9 18.96 35.11 -30.90
N LEU A 10 17.93 34.50 -30.29
CA LEU A 10 17.92 33.07 -29.99
C LEU A 10 17.88 32.30 -31.32
N ALA A 11 19.01 31.72 -31.70
CA ALA A 11 19.06 30.70 -32.72
C ALA A 11 18.45 29.41 -32.16
N SER A 12 17.25 29.09 -32.62
CA SER A 12 16.60 27.79 -32.45
C SER A 12 17.41 26.70 -33.15
N ILE A 13 18.19 25.93 -32.39
CA ILE A 13 18.81 24.72 -32.89
C ILE A 13 17.82 23.57 -32.65
N ALA A 14 17.08 23.21 -33.70
CA ALA A 14 16.42 21.91 -33.78
C ALA A 14 17.50 20.85 -34.00
N LEU A 15 18.03 20.28 -32.91
CA LEU A 15 18.80 19.05 -32.98
C LEU A 15 17.82 17.88 -33.11
N SER A 16 17.52 17.50 -34.34
CA SER A 16 17.08 16.14 -34.67
C SER A 16 18.24 15.19 -34.35
N SER A 17 18.30 14.75 -33.09
CA SER A 17 19.23 13.72 -32.65
C SER A 17 18.53 12.37 -32.76
N CYS A 18 19.08 11.50 -33.61
CA CYS A 18 18.83 10.06 -33.59
C CYS A 18 18.95 9.55 -32.14
N ARG A 19 17.83 9.26 -31.49
CA ARG A 19 17.81 8.49 -30.25
C ARG A 19 17.40 7.08 -30.57
N THR A 20 18.38 6.18 -30.51
CA THR A 20 18.18 4.82 -30.06
C THR A 20 17.29 4.85 -28.82
N ASP A 21 16.24 4.02 -28.79
CA ASP A 21 15.29 3.86 -27.69
C ASP A 21 16.02 3.38 -26.41
N GLN A 22 16.75 4.28 -25.76
CA GLN A 22 17.17 4.11 -24.39
C GLN A 22 15.92 4.37 -23.54
N PRO A 23 15.51 3.43 -22.68
CA PRO A 23 14.40 3.68 -21.77
C PRO A 23 14.74 4.93 -20.98
N VAL A 24 13.92 5.98 -21.12
CA VAL A 24 14.06 7.20 -20.34
C VAL A 24 13.80 6.79 -18.89
N VAL A 25 14.87 6.61 -18.12
CA VAL A 25 14.77 6.41 -16.69
C VAL A 25 14.36 7.74 -16.11
N GLU A 26 13.08 7.87 -15.75
CA GLU A 26 12.63 9.05 -15.01
C GLU A 26 13.44 9.14 -13.71
N PRO A 27 14.02 10.32 -13.41
CA PRO A 27 14.87 10.47 -12.24
C PRO A 27 14.06 10.24 -10.95
N GLU A 28 14.65 9.52 -10.00
CA GLU A 28 14.06 9.37 -8.66
C GLU A 28 13.92 10.75 -8.00
N VAL A 29 12.69 11.11 -7.61
CA VAL A 29 12.40 12.37 -6.91
C VAL A 29 12.96 12.35 -5.48
N SER A 30 12.90 13.47 -4.76
CA SER A 30 13.26 13.49 -3.32
C SER A 30 12.32 12.61 -2.49
N ILE A 31 12.74 12.23 -1.28
CA ILE A 31 11.90 11.43 -0.36
C ILE A 31 10.63 12.21 0.01
N GLU A 32 10.75 13.51 0.27
CA GLU A 32 9.63 14.38 0.63
C GLU A 32 8.62 14.49 -0.52
N THR A 33 9.13 14.59 -1.76
CA THR A 33 8.28 14.59 -2.96
C THR A 33 7.56 13.26 -3.11
N GLN A 34 8.26 12.14 -2.94
CA GLN A 34 7.65 10.80 -3.00
C GLN A 34 6.57 10.64 -1.92
N ASN A 35 6.83 11.10 -0.70
CA ASN A 35 5.85 11.05 0.39
C ASN A 35 4.59 11.85 0.05
N SER A 36 4.76 13.04 -0.53
CA SER A 36 3.62 13.84 -1.00
C SER A 36 2.85 13.15 -2.13
N TYR A 37 3.53 12.43 -3.02
CA TYR A 37 2.89 11.67 -4.09
C TYR A 37 2.09 10.50 -3.53
N ASP A 38 2.65 9.74 -2.59
CA ASP A 38 1.97 8.63 -1.91
C ASP A 38 0.68 9.11 -1.23
N ASP A 39 0.75 10.22 -0.48
CA ASP A 39 -0.40 10.76 0.25
C ASP A 39 -1.52 11.18 -0.71
N GLN A 40 -1.17 11.92 -1.77
CA GLN A 40 -2.15 12.36 -2.78
C GLN A 40 -2.72 11.19 -3.60
N ALA A 41 -1.90 10.21 -3.94
CA ALA A 41 -2.33 9.00 -4.65
C ALA A 41 -3.27 8.15 -3.79
N ALA A 42 -3.03 8.05 -2.49
CA ALA A 42 -3.94 7.39 -1.56
C ALA A 42 -5.31 8.10 -1.52
N LEU A 43 -5.33 9.43 -1.48
CA LEU A 43 -6.58 10.20 -1.54
C LEU A 43 -7.32 10.01 -2.88
N ASP A 44 -6.61 10.00 -4.01
CA ASP A 44 -7.22 9.68 -5.31
C ASP A 44 -7.77 8.25 -5.34
N PHE A 45 -7.05 7.28 -4.74
CA PHE A 45 -7.52 5.91 -4.62
C PHE A 45 -8.85 5.84 -3.86
N LEU A 46 -9.00 6.60 -2.77
CA LEU A 46 -10.26 6.68 -2.04
C LEU A 46 -11.42 7.24 -2.87
N GLN A 47 -11.12 8.16 -3.79
CA GLN A 47 -12.10 8.82 -4.66
C GLN A 47 -12.49 8.00 -5.89
N THR A 48 -11.64 7.04 -6.27
CA THR A 48 -11.76 6.29 -7.54
C THR A 48 -12.11 4.82 -7.34
N HIS A 49 -12.30 4.37 -6.10
CA HIS A 49 -12.63 2.99 -5.78
C HIS A 49 -13.80 2.88 -4.82
N TYR A 50 -14.41 1.69 -4.75
CA TYR A 50 -15.44 1.32 -3.78
C TYR A 50 -15.27 -0.12 -3.29
N LEU A 51 -16.03 -0.51 -2.26
CA LEU A 51 -16.12 -1.90 -1.78
C LEU A 51 -17.39 -2.57 -2.27
N ASP A 52 -17.26 -3.74 -2.89
CA ASP A 52 -18.43 -4.57 -3.25
C ASP A 52 -19.08 -5.24 -2.02
N ALA A 53 -20.13 -6.04 -2.25
CA ALA A 53 -20.88 -6.72 -1.19
C ALA A 53 -20.04 -7.71 -0.35
N LYS A 54 -18.89 -8.16 -0.86
CA LYS A 54 -17.94 -9.03 -0.14
C LYS A 54 -16.74 -8.26 0.41
N GLY A 55 -16.72 -6.94 0.19
CA GLY A 55 -15.64 -6.07 0.62
C GLY A 55 -14.44 -6.09 -0.32
N ASN A 56 -14.58 -6.54 -1.58
CA ASN A 56 -13.48 -6.41 -2.54
C ASN A 56 -13.43 -4.99 -3.10
N ILE A 57 -12.23 -4.46 -3.28
CA ILE A 57 -12.03 -3.18 -3.96
C ILE A 57 -12.33 -3.30 -5.46
N LYS A 58 -13.10 -2.35 -5.97
CA LYS A 58 -13.45 -2.19 -7.39
C LYS A 58 -13.27 -0.73 -7.81
N ASN A 59 -13.03 -0.51 -9.10
CA ASN A 59 -12.98 0.85 -9.66
C ASN A 59 -14.38 1.47 -9.64
N TYR A 60 -14.49 2.68 -9.12
CA TYR A 60 -15.69 3.48 -9.18
C TYR A 60 -15.78 4.19 -10.54
N VAL A 61 -16.96 4.16 -11.14
CA VAL A 61 -17.27 4.89 -12.39
C VAL A 61 -18.35 5.90 -12.11
N ALA A 62 -18.32 7.05 -12.79
CA ALA A 62 -19.23 8.17 -12.52
C ALA A 62 -20.73 7.84 -12.71
N THR A 63 -21.03 6.78 -13.47
CA THR A 63 -22.40 6.29 -13.69
C THR A 63 -22.89 5.31 -12.62
N ASP A 64 -22.05 4.96 -11.64
CA ASP A 64 -22.43 4.06 -10.54
C ASP A 64 -23.26 4.83 -9.50
N THR A 65 -24.54 4.46 -9.40
CA THR A 65 -25.52 5.06 -8.50
C THR A 65 -25.80 4.22 -7.26
N ILE A 66 -25.17 3.04 -7.16
CA ILE A 66 -25.43 2.06 -6.08
C ILE A 66 -24.29 2.09 -5.08
N ASN A 67 -23.05 2.03 -5.58
CA ASN A 67 -21.89 1.92 -4.72
C ASN A 67 -21.40 3.30 -4.28
N LYS A 68 -20.80 3.34 -3.09
CA LYS A 68 -20.17 4.56 -2.56
C LYS A 68 -18.67 4.47 -2.70
N LYS A 69 -18.04 5.57 -3.08
CA LYS A 69 -16.58 5.70 -3.06
C LYS A 69 -16.06 5.39 -1.66
N LEU A 70 -14.84 4.89 -1.56
CA LEU A 70 -14.17 4.65 -0.28
C LEU A 70 -14.13 5.92 0.58
N ALA A 71 -13.90 7.08 -0.06
CA ALA A 71 -13.90 8.38 0.60
C ALA A 71 -15.23 8.74 1.29
N ASP A 72 -16.35 8.22 0.79
CA ASP A 72 -17.71 8.55 1.23
C ASP A 72 -18.33 7.47 2.14
N LEU A 73 -17.52 6.49 2.57
CA LEU A 73 -17.98 5.43 3.45
C LEU A 73 -18.28 5.94 4.86
N ILE A 74 -19.15 5.20 5.54
CA ILE A 74 -19.46 5.39 6.96
C ILE A 74 -19.18 4.04 7.65
N PRO A 75 -18.33 3.98 8.69
CA PRO A 75 -17.50 5.08 9.20
C PRO A 75 -16.50 5.60 8.14
N ALA A 76 -16.15 6.88 8.24
CA ALA A 76 -15.24 7.54 7.32
C ALA A 76 -13.83 6.94 7.39
N PRO A 77 -13.05 6.93 6.28
CA PRO A 77 -11.63 6.61 6.33
C PRO A 77 -10.88 7.48 7.33
N VAL A 78 -9.93 6.90 8.06
CA VAL A 78 -9.12 7.60 9.06
C VAL A 78 -7.65 7.54 8.66
N THR A 79 -7.00 8.71 8.64
CA THR A 79 -5.56 8.85 8.38
C THR A 79 -4.80 8.98 9.69
N LEU A 80 -3.80 8.12 9.89
CA LEU A 80 -2.89 8.13 11.03
C LEU A 80 -1.73 9.11 10.82
N PRO A 81 -1.00 9.52 11.89
CA PRO A 81 0.18 10.38 11.76
C PRO A 81 1.28 9.83 10.85
N SER A 82 1.40 8.50 10.73
CA SER A 82 2.30 7.81 9.80
C SER A 82 1.93 8.03 8.32
N GLY A 83 0.70 8.48 8.05
CA GLY A 83 0.09 8.56 6.73
C GLY A 83 -0.71 7.33 6.33
N VAL A 84 -0.70 6.28 7.17
CA VAL A 84 -1.54 5.10 6.94
C VAL A 84 -3.01 5.50 6.98
N ILE A 85 -3.78 5.02 6.01
CA ILE A 85 -5.23 5.21 5.98
C ILE A 85 -5.88 3.86 6.24
N TYR A 86 -6.80 3.77 7.20
CA TYR A 86 -7.60 2.57 7.40
C TYR A 86 -9.09 2.84 7.22
N ILE A 87 -9.79 1.82 6.75
CA ILE A 87 -11.23 1.81 6.49
C ILE A 87 -11.83 0.61 7.17
N VAL A 88 -12.71 0.87 8.14
CA VAL A 88 -13.51 -0.16 8.81
C VAL A 88 -14.79 -0.35 8.01
N ARG A 89 -15.00 -1.55 7.47
CA ARG A 89 -16.23 -1.85 6.74
C ARG A 89 -17.37 -2.07 7.73
N GLN A 90 -18.40 -1.23 7.64
CA GLN A 90 -19.60 -1.34 8.46
C GLN A 90 -20.32 -2.69 8.21
N GLY A 91 -20.76 -3.34 9.29
CA GLY A 91 -21.48 -4.62 9.21
C GLY A 91 -20.61 -5.83 8.87
N ALA A 92 -19.29 -5.66 8.71
CA ALA A 92 -18.35 -6.74 8.43
C ALA A 92 -17.28 -6.90 9.51
N GLN A 93 -17.53 -6.37 10.72
CA GLN A 93 -16.66 -6.56 11.89
C GLN A 93 -17.14 -7.75 12.73
N PRO A 94 -16.24 -8.44 13.45
CA PRO A 94 -16.62 -9.47 14.40
C PRO A 94 -17.38 -8.89 15.61
N ASP A 95 -18.39 -9.60 16.09
CA ASP A 95 -19.10 -9.29 17.32
C ASP A 95 -19.46 -10.57 18.10
N PRO A 96 -18.78 -10.87 19.24
CA PRO A 96 -17.61 -10.17 19.76
C PRO A 96 -16.36 -10.45 18.90
N GLY A 97 -15.43 -9.50 18.88
CA GLY A 97 -14.10 -9.67 18.28
C GLY A 97 -12.98 -9.68 19.32
N LYS A 98 -11.84 -10.30 18.97
CA LYS A 98 -10.62 -10.29 19.81
C LYS A 98 -9.68 -9.16 19.38
N THR A 99 -9.08 -8.48 20.34
CA THR A 99 -8.02 -7.49 20.08
C THR A 99 -6.82 -8.20 19.46
N ILE A 100 -6.20 -7.58 18.46
CA ILE A 100 -4.99 -8.08 17.80
C ILE A 100 -3.80 -7.38 18.45
N GLY A 101 -2.91 -8.13 19.08
CA GLY A 101 -1.63 -7.63 19.60
C GLY A 101 -0.59 -7.44 18.50
N ALA A 102 0.36 -6.54 18.71
CA ALA A 102 1.41 -6.22 17.73
C ALA A 102 2.34 -7.40 17.38
N THR A 103 2.38 -8.43 18.22
CA THR A 103 3.26 -9.60 18.07
C THR A 103 2.48 -10.91 17.96
N ASP A 104 1.15 -10.83 17.93
CA ASP A 104 0.27 -12.00 17.90
C ASP A 104 0.54 -12.86 16.67
N ILE A 105 0.15 -14.13 16.78
CA ILE A 105 0.01 -15.00 15.62
C ILE A 105 -1.36 -14.71 15.00
N ILE A 106 -1.36 -14.26 13.74
CA ILE A 106 -2.59 -13.97 12.99
C ILE A 106 -2.82 -14.99 11.88
N LYS A 107 -4.10 -15.22 11.56
CA LYS A 107 -4.54 -15.86 10.31
C LYS A 107 -5.21 -14.84 9.42
N LEU A 108 -4.54 -14.45 8.33
CA LEU A 108 -4.92 -13.33 7.49
C LEU A 108 -5.42 -13.80 6.13
N MET A 109 -6.69 -13.53 5.84
CA MET A 109 -7.24 -13.63 4.49
C MET A 109 -7.12 -12.26 3.82
N SER A 110 -6.43 -12.13 2.69
CA SER A 110 -6.23 -10.82 2.04
C SER A 110 -6.13 -10.87 0.52
N ILE A 111 -6.44 -9.72 -0.09
CA ILE A 111 -6.04 -9.31 -1.42
C ILE A 111 -5.22 -8.03 -1.23
N THR A 112 -3.92 -8.12 -1.47
CA THR A 112 -2.99 -7.03 -1.25
C THR A 112 -2.22 -6.74 -2.53
N ASN A 113 -2.28 -5.49 -2.96
CA ASN A 113 -1.50 -4.98 -4.09
C ASN A 113 -0.55 -3.89 -3.62
N SER A 114 0.61 -3.81 -4.25
CA SER A 114 1.54 -2.69 -4.12
C SER A 114 1.43 -1.78 -5.34
N TYR A 115 1.75 -0.50 -5.18
CA TYR A 115 1.66 0.52 -6.23
C TYR A 115 2.83 1.49 -6.13
N VAL A 116 3.17 2.12 -7.25
CA VAL A 116 4.03 3.30 -7.25
C VAL A 116 3.12 4.51 -7.34
N ALA A 117 3.36 5.54 -6.53
CA ALA A 117 2.71 6.84 -6.73
C ALA A 117 3.52 7.68 -7.71
N THR A 118 2.88 8.14 -8.78
CA THR A 118 3.47 9.02 -9.78
C THR A 118 2.62 10.27 -9.94
N ASN A 119 3.24 11.40 -10.22
CA ASN A 119 2.54 12.64 -10.55
C ASN A 119 2.60 12.88 -12.07
N THR A 120 1.44 12.98 -12.71
CA THR A 120 1.33 13.38 -14.11
C THR A 120 0.39 14.58 -14.19
N ASP A 121 0.85 15.67 -14.80
CA ASP A 121 0.10 16.92 -14.95
C ASP A 121 -0.50 17.45 -13.64
N GLY A 122 0.25 17.31 -12.53
CA GLY A 122 -0.16 17.79 -11.21
C GLY A 122 -1.09 16.82 -10.46
N LYS A 123 -1.47 15.68 -11.06
CA LYS A 123 -2.29 14.65 -10.42
C LYS A 123 -1.43 13.45 -10.01
N SER A 124 -1.34 13.21 -8.70
CA SER A 124 -0.70 12.01 -8.17
C SER A 124 -1.69 10.85 -8.10
N THR A 125 -1.33 9.71 -8.68
CA THR A 125 -2.17 8.50 -8.68
C THR A 125 -1.33 7.26 -8.44
N PHE A 126 -1.97 6.18 -7.95
CA PHE A 126 -1.33 4.88 -7.88
C PHE A 126 -1.30 4.22 -9.26
N VAL A 127 -0.10 3.88 -9.70
CA VAL A 127 0.17 3.19 -10.97
C VAL A 127 0.97 1.92 -10.74
N ALA A 128 1.21 1.17 -11.82
CA ALA A 128 2.03 -0.04 -11.83
C ALA A 128 1.66 -1.04 -10.73
N GLY A 129 0.36 -1.27 -10.53
CA GLY A 129 -0.16 -2.19 -9.51
C GLY A 129 0.44 -3.59 -9.66
N TYR A 130 0.95 -4.15 -8.57
CA TYR A 130 1.56 -5.49 -8.55
C TYR A 130 1.06 -6.29 -7.35
N PRO A 131 0.57 -7.54 -7.54
CA PRO A 131 0.13 -8.39 -6.45
C PRO A 131 1.23 -8.64 -5.42
N PHE A 132 0.98 -8.31 -4.15
CA PHE A 132 1.87 -8.61 -3.04
C PHE A 132 1.52 -9.96 -2.42
N ARG A 133 0.26 -10.09 -1.97
CA ARG A 133 -0.31 -11.30 -1.38
C ARG A 133 -1.76 -11.44 -1.78
N ASN A 134 -2.19 -12.64 -2.14
CA ASN A 134 -3.58 -12.90 -2.50
C ASN A 134 -3.98 -14.32 -2.08
N THR A 135 -4.63 -14.43 -0.93
CA THR A 135 -5.17 -15.71 -0.44
C THR A 135 -6.59 -15.95 -0.92
N VAL A 136 -7.33 -14.90 -1.27
CA VAL A 136 -8.74 -15.01 -1.71
C VAL A 136 -8.86 -15.65 -3.10
N ASN A 137 -8.09 -15.15 -4.07
CA ASN A 137 -8.08 -15.66 -5.45
C ASN A 137 -6.93 -16.65 -5.70
N GLY A 138 -6.08 -16.89 -4.70
CA GLY A 138 -4.93 -17.79 -4.79
C GLY A 138 -5.21 -19.12 -4.10
N SER A 139 -4.84 -19.21 -2.82
CA SER A 139 -4.90 -20.44 -2.03
C SER A 139 -6.30 -20.83 -1.55
N GLY A 140 -7.20 -19.85 -1.41
CA GLY A 140 -8.50 -20.02 -0.76
C GLY A 140 -8.43 -20.17 0.77
N VAL A 141 -7.24 -20.12 1.36
CA VAL A 141 -7.00 -20.29 2.81
C VAL A 141 -6.19 -19.12 3.39
N PRO A 142 -6.46 -18.68 4.63
CA PRO A 142 -5.71 -17.59 5.26
C PRO A 142 -4.20 -17.87 5.37
N GLU A 143 -3.38 -16.84 5.17
CA GLU A 143 -1.94 -16.89 5.46
C GLU A 143 -1.74 -16.90 6.98
N VAL A 144 -0.88 -17.78 7.47
CA VAL A 144 -0.60 -17.94 8.90
C VAL A 144 0.71 -17.24 9.24
N ASP A 145 0.66 -16.36 10.24
CA ASP A 145 1.83 -15.69 10.83
C ASP A 145 2.76 -15.03 9.79
N PRO A 146 2.23 -14.13 8.92
CA PRO A 146 3.03 -13.50 7.88
C PRO A 146 4.17 -12.67 8.47
N ALA A 147 5.39 -12.86 7.97
CA ALA A 147 6.58 -12.14 8.43
C ALA A 147 6.50 -10.61 8.20
N TYR A 148 5.65 -10.16 7.27
CA TYR A 148 5.40 -8.73 7.06
C TYR A 148 4.48 -8.11 8.12
N PHE A 149 3.86 -8.93 8.99
CA PHE A 149 3.20 -8.49 10.20
C PHE A 149 4.13 -8.62 11.41
N HIS A 150 4.68 -9.80 11.63
CA HIS A 150 5.64 -10.01 12.72
C HIS A 150 6.62 -11.12 12.35
N VAL A 151 7.91 -10.79 12.27
CA VAL A 151 8.94 -11.80 12.00
C VAL A 151 9.31 -12.55 13.28
N LYS A 152 9.51 -13.87 13.17
CA LYS A 152 9.89 -14.71 14.31
C LYS A 152 11.30 -14.38 14.79
N ASP A 153 11.52 -14.38 16.10
CA ASP A 153 12.83 -14.12 16.70
C ASP A 153 13.93 -15.07 16.20
N GLU A 154 13.60 -16.33 15.94
CA GLU A 154 14.52 -17.31 15.38
C GLU A 154 15.03 -16.90 13.98
N VAL A 155 14.18 -16.27 13.15
CA VAL A 155 14.59 -15.79 11.83
C VAL A 155 15.62 -14.67 11.98
N LEU A 156 15.41 -13.74 12.92
CA LEU A 156 16.34 -12.66 13.21
C LEU A 156 17.67 -13.19 13.80
N ALA A 157 17.59 -14.16 14.71
CA ALA A 157 18.77 -14.76 15.34
C ALA A 157 19.65 -15.52 14.34
N ASN A 158 19.04 -16.19 13.36
CA ASN A 158 19.71 -16.98 12.34
C ASN A 158 20.14 -16.16 11.10
N ALA A 159 19.79 -14.87 11.04
CA ALA A 159 20.12 -14.01 9.91
C ALA A 159 21.64 -13.74 9.80
N THR A 160 22.16 -13.78 8.58
CA THR A 160 23.59 -13.64 8.29
C THR A 160 24.02 -12.22 7.92
N THR A 161 23.09 -11.36 7.50
CA THR A 161 23.35 -9.94 7.20
C THR A 161 22.86 -9.04 8.32
N GLN A 162 23.36 -7.80 8.39
CA GLN A 162 22.96 -6.87 9.46
C GLN A 162 21.52 -6.37 9.28
N GLU A 163 21.11 -6.18 8.03
CA GLU A 163 19.77 -5.75 7.65
C GLU A 163 18.74 -6.82 8.03
N ALA A 164 19.02 -8.09 7.71
CA ALA A 164 18.14 -9.22 8.03
C ALA A 164 18.06 -9.54 9.53
N LYS A 165 18.85 -8.87 10.39
CA LYS A 165 18.69 -8.93 11.85
C LYS A 165 17.70 -7.90 12.38
N GLN A 166 17.23 -6.98 11.54
CA GLN A 166 16.27 -5.94 11.89
C GLN A 166 14.85 -6.37 11.50
N ARG A 167 13.87 -6.05 12.34
CA ARG A 167 12.45 -6.32 12.05
C ARG A 167 11.95 -5.56 10.83
N SER A 168 12.37 -4.30 10.67
CA SER A 168 12.00 -3.43 9.54
C SER A 168 12.42 -3.98 8.17
N TYR A 169 13.35 -4.95 8.13
CA TYR A 169 13.67 -5.68 6.91
C TYR A 169 12.51 -6.57 6.45
N TYR A 170 11.67 -7.05 7.37
CA TYR A 170 10.55 -7.96 7.07
C TYR A 170 9.20 -7.26 7.24
N GLU A 171 9.00 -6.61 8.37
CA GLU A 171 7.73 -6.08 8.84
C GLU A 171 7.35 -4.77 8.10
N ILE A 172 6.07 -4.63 7.78
CA ILE A 172 5.49 -3.40 7.22
C ILE A 172 4.87 -2.64 8.40
N GLU A 173 5.63 -1.71 8.98
CA GLU A 173 5.26 -1.03 10.24
C GLU A 173 3.87 -0.39 10.21
N GLY A 174 3.51 0.28 9.10
CA GLY A 174 2.20 0.88 8.94
C GLY A 174 1.05 -0.13 8.84
N PHE A 175 1.31 -1.35 8.36
CA PHE A 175 0.33 -2.44 8.40
C PHE A 175 0.14 -2.93 9.85
N VAL A 176 1.23 -3.12 10.59
CA VAL A 176 1.20 -3.54 12.00
C VAL A 176 0.49 -2.51 12.87
N GLU A 177 0.76 -1.22 12.65
CA GLU A 177 0.11 -0.09 13.34
C GLU A 177 -1.41 -0.13 13.14
N ALA A 178 -1.87 -0.17 11.88
CA ALA A 178 -3.29 -0.08 11.58
C ALA A 178 -4.05 -1.37 11.87
N LEU A 179 -3.44 -2.56 11.75
CA LEU A 179 -4.13 -3.83 12.00
C LEU A 179 -4.59 -3.95 13.45
N GLN A 180 -3.86 -3.36 14.41
CA GLN A 180 -4.23 -3.33 15.83
C GLN A 180 -5.50 -2.51 16.12
N LEU A 181 -5.94 -1.67 15.17
CA LEU A 181 -7.21 -0.93 15.26
C LEU A 181 -8.42 -1.77 14.84
N PHE A 182 -8.19 -2.97 14.32
CA PHE A 182 -9.21 -3.95 13.99
C PHE A 182 -9.29 -5.05 15.05
N LYS A 183 -10.39 -5.80 15.01
CA LYS A 183 -10.54 -7.02 15.79
C LYS A 183 -10.46 -8.24 14.89
N SER A 184 -9.93 -9.34 15.42
CA SER A 184 -10.01 -10.64 14.75
C SER A 184 -11.35 -11.32 15.02
N PHE A 185 -11.73 -12.17 14.09
CA PHE A 185 -12.76 -13.17 14.31
C PHE A 185 -12.20 -14.39 15.09
N ASP A 186 -13.01 -15.44 15.18
CA ASP A 186 -12.61 -16.80 15.55
C ASP A 186 -13.19 -17.79 14.52
N LEU A 187 -12.76 -17.63 13.26
CA LEU A 187 -13.19 -18.45 12.12
C LEU A 187 -12.26 -19.64 11.91
N THR A 188 -12.81 -20.69 11.29
CA THR A 188 -12.00 -21.78 10.73
C THR A 188 -11.44 -21.38 9.36
N ASP A 189 -10.38 -22.06 8.90
CA ASP A 189 -9.65 -21.67 7.69
C ASP A 189 -10.48 -21.88 6.40
N GLU A 190 -11.52 -22.71 6.46
CA GLU A 190 -12.46 -23.01 5.37
C GLU A 190 -13.65 -22.04 5.31
N SER A 191 -13.75 -21.12 6.28
CA SER A 191 -14.83 -20.16 6.32
C SER A 191 -14.81 -19.27 5.07
N ASN A 192 -15.98 -18.95 4.52
CA ASN A 192 -16.06 -18.02 3.41
C ASN A 192 -15.64 -16.62 3.85
N TYR A 193 -14.86 -15.94 3.01
CA TYR A 193 -14.47 -14.59 3.31
C TYR A 193 -15.65 -13.60 3.20
N ASN A 194 -15.55 -12.56 4.01
CA ASN A 194 -16.30 -11.32 3.92
C ASN A 194 -15.37 -10.22 4.45
N LEU A 195 -14.65 -9.56 3.55
CA LEU A 195 -13.51 -8.71 3.91
C LEU A 195 -13.99 -7.58 4.83
N GLN A 196 -13.24 -7.38 5.91
CA GLN A 196 -13.62 -6.53 7.05
C GLN A 196 -13.10 -5.10 6.90
N GLY A 197 -12.10 -4.86 6.05
CA GLY A 197 -11.53 -3.53 5.94
C GLY A 197 -10.43 -3.42 4.91
N VAL A 198 -9.97 -2.17 4.78
CA VAL A 198 -8.86 -1.78 3.92
C VAL A 198 -7.84 -1.02 4.76
N ILE A 199 -6.55 -1.28 4.52
CA ILE A 199 -5.43 -0.48 5.03
C ILE A 199 -4.58 -0.05 3.83
N ILE A 200 -4.37 1.25 3.68
CA ILE A 200 -3.48 1.85 2.68
C ILE A 200 -2.23 2.34 3.42
N VAL A 201 -1.09 1.73 3.13
CA VAL A 201 0.21 2.04 3.73
C VAL A 201 1.06 2.82 2.71
N PRO A 202 1.41 4.08 2.97
CA PRO A 202 2.32 4.83 2.10
C PRO A 202 3.72 4.23 2.14
N SER A 203 4.54 4.46 1.11
CA SER A 203 5.82 3.78 0.98
C SER A 203 6.76 4.00 2.18
N ARG A 204 6.76 5.21 2.76
CA ARG A 204 7.53 5.55 3.98
C ARG A 204 7.18 4.74 5.23
N ALA A 205 5.95 4.22 5.31
CA ALA A 205 5.48 3.38 6.42
C ALA A 205 5.50 1.89 6.04
N ALA A 206 6.02 1.58 4.85
CA ALA A 206 6.36 0.23 4.40
C ALA A 206 7.88 0.10 4.35
N PHE A 207 8.46 -0.06 3.15
CA PHE A 207 9.92 -0.25 2.99
C PHE A 207 10.65 0.99 2.48
N GLY A 208 9.93 2.04 2.05
CA GLY A 208 10.51 3.29 1.56
C GLY A 208 11.66 3.06 0.57
N ARG A 209 12.86 3.47 0.99
CA ARG A 209 14.11 3.25 0.24
C ARG A 209 15.08 2.31 0.94
N ASP A 210 14.63 1.68 2.01
CA ASP A 210 15.43 0.84 2.89
C ASP A 210 15.57 -0.58 2.31
N PRO A 211 16.57 -1.35 2.77
CA PRO A 211 16.66 -2.78 2.47
C PRO A 211 15.44 -3.52 3.02
N TYR A 212 14.89 -4.45 2.25
CA TYR A 212 13.74 -5.27 2.64
C TYR A 212 13.90 -6.72 2.17
N PHE A 213 13.15 -7.61 2.82
CA PHE A 213 13.06 -9.01 2.49
C PHE A 213 12.31 -9.19 1.18
N ASN A 214 12.90 -9.95 0.27
CA ASN A 214 12.32 -10.10 -1.05
C ASN A 214 11.09 -11.02 -1.03
N TYR A 215 9.90 -10.43 -0.86
CA TYR A 215 8.63 -11.14 -0.83
C TYR A 215 8.08 -11.54 -2.22
N SER A 216 8.68 -11.03 -3.31
CA SER A 216 8.32 -11.36 -4.70
C SER A 216 9.54 -11.27 -5.62
N ASN A 217 9.37 -11.03 -6.92
CA ASN A 217 10.49 -10.84 -7.86
C ASN A 217 10.54 -9.40 -8.40
N ILE A 218 9.92 -8.44 -7.70
CA ILE A 218 9.97 -7.02 -8.04
C ILE A 218 10.56 -6.20 -6.90
N SER A 219 11.01 -4.98 -7.23
CA SER A 219 11.45 -4.06 -6.19
C SER A 219 10.26 -3.44 -5.43
N TYR A 220 10.29 -3.43 -4.10
CA TYR A 220 9.34 -2.71 -3.24
C TYR A 220 9.79 -1.31 -2.83
N ARG A 221 10.91 -0.83 -3.36
CA ARG A 221 11.36 0.55 -3.19
C ARG A 221 10.31 1.55 -3.69
N ASN A 222 9.99 2.56 -2.88
CA ASN A 222 8.99 3.60 -3.13
C ASN A 222 7.58 3.04 -3.44
N ARG A 223 7.26 1.82 -2.99
CA ARG A 223 5.93 1.23 -3.21
C ARG A 223 5.04 1.38 -1.99
N SER A 224 3.84 1.90 -2.22
CA SER A 224 2.74 1.91 -1.28
C SER A 224 1.95 0.61 -1.37
N PHE A 225 1.24 0.21 -0.32
CA PHE A 225 0.51 -1.06 -0.25
C PHE A 225 -0.95 -0.82 0.11
N VAL A 226 -1.86 -1.52 -0.57
CA VAL A 226 -3.29 -1.54 -0.25
C VAL A 226 -3.67 -2.95 0.15
N PHE A 227 -3.89 -3.16 1.44
CA PHE A 227 -4.36 -4.39 2.04
C PHE A 227 -5.88 -4.38 2.09
N ASN A 228 -6.53 -5.35 1.46
CA ASN A 228 -7.95 -5.60 1.61
C ASN A 228 -8.13 -6.95 2.29
N PHE A 229 -8.65 -7.00 3.52
CA PHE A 229 -8.37 -8.15 4.39
C PHE A 229 -9.53 -8.55 5.30
N GLN A 230 -9.36 -9.72 5.90
CA GLN A 230 -10.11 -10.25 7.04
C GLN A 230 -9.17 -11.06 7.94
N VAL A 231 -9.19 -10.81 9.24
CA VAL A 231 -8.37 -11.53 10.22
C VAL A 231 -9.22 -12.65 10.83
N TYR A 232 -8.98 -13.87 10.39
CA TYR A 232 -9.80 -15.03 10.78
C TYR A 232 -9.62 -15.37 12.25
N LYS A 233 -8.40 -15.22 12.75
CA LYS A 233 -8.04 -15.57 14.12
C LYS A 233 -6.78 -14.82 14.54
N THR A 234 -6.71 -14.47 15.82
CA THR A 234 -5.51 -14.00 16.50
C THR A 234 -5.26 -14.87 17.74
N THR A 235 -3.99 -15.09 18.08
CA THR A 235 -3.55 -15.77 19.31
C THR A 235 -2.29 -15.09 19.81
N ALA A 236 -2.21 -14.82 21.11
CA ALA A 236 -0.97 -14.32 21.72
C ALA A 236 0.17 -15.33 21.49
N ARG A 237 1.35 -14.81 21.17
CA ARG A 237 2.55 -15.62 20.90
C ARG A 237 3.13 -16.24 22.17
#